data_AF-Q7MLN4-F1
#
_entry.id   AF-Q7MLN4-F1
#
_cell.length_a   1.000
_cell.length_b   1.000
_cell.length_c   1.000
_cell.angle_alpha   90.00
_cell.angle_beta   90.00
_cell.angle_gamma   90.00
#
_symmetry.space_group_name_H-M   'P 1'
#
loop_
_entity.id
_entity.type
_entity.pdbx_description
1 polymer ?
#
loop_
_entity_poly.entity_id
_entity_poly.type
_entity_poly.pdbx_seq_one_letter_code
_entity_poly.pdbx_strand_id
1 'polypeptide(L)' 'MTTFMIAGPLIVFLIFVAPLWLFLHYRSQRKVGSGLSDIDLQKLESLSGQAEKLQSRIDTLERILDAENPNWRRRYE' A
#
# COMPACT_ATOMS: atom_id res chain seq x y z
N MET A 1 44.57 6.19 -30.70
CA MET A 1 44.85 4.78 -30.35
C MET A 1 44.27 4.38 -28.98
N THR A 2 44.41 5.23 -27.95
CA THR A 2 43.93 4.95 -26.58
C THR A 2 42.41 4.92 -26.41
N THR A 3 41.67 5.71 -27.21
CA THR A 3 40.20 5.77 -27.14
C THR A 3 39.54 4.40 -27.37
N PHE A 4 40.06 3.58 -28.29
CA PHE A 4 39.51 2.26 -28.59
C PHE A 4 39.74 1.24 -27.46
N MET A 5 40.87 1.36 -26.75
CA MET A 5 41.20 0.49 -25.61
C MET A 5 40.26 0.72 -24.41
N ILE A 6 39.76 1.95 -24.24
CA ILE A 6 38.83 2.30 -23.15
C ILE A 6 37.37 2.15 -23.61
N ALA A 7 37.04 2.63 -24.81
CA ALA A 7 35.67 2.65 -25.31
C ALA A 7 35.13 1.23 -25.59
N GLY A 8 35.96 0.29 -26.06
CA GLY A 8 35.52 -1.08 -26.34
C GLY A 8 34.92 -1.78 -25.11
N PRO A 9 35.66 -1.93 -24.00
CA PRO A 9 35.13 -2.49 -22.76
C PRO A 9 33.93 -1.72 -22.20
N LEU A 10 33.93 -0.39 -22.33
CA LEU A 10 32.88 0.47 -21.81
C LEU A 10 31.56 0.32 -22.59
N ILE A 11 31.62 0.16 -23.92
CA ILE A 11 30.46 -0.12 -24.76
C ILE A 11 29.85 -1.48 -24.42
N VAL A 12 30.68 -2.51 -24.28
CA VAL A 12 30.21 -3.85 -23.89
C VAL A 12 29.54 -3.79 -22.51
N PHE A 13 30.17 -3.11 -21.54
CA PHE A 13 29.59 -2.89 -20.22
C PHE A 13 28.22 -2.19 -20.31
N LEU A 14 28.09 -1.14 -21.12
CA LEU A 14 26.82 -0.43 -21.30
C LEU A 14 25.74 -1.33 -21.91
N ILE A 15 26.09 -2.19 -22.88
CA ILE A 15 25.13 -3.12 -23.50
C ILE A 15 24.60 -4.15 -22.50
N PHE A 16 25.36 -4.54 -21.49
CA PHE A 16 24.88 -5.48 -20.47
C PHE A 16 24.22 -4.79 -19.27
N VAL A 17 24.86 -3.73 -18.76
CA VAL A 17 24.44 -3.06 -17.53
C VAL A 17 23.25 -2.13 -17.76
N ALA A 18 23.20 -1.41 -18.88
CA ALA A 18 22.09 -0.49 -19.14
C ALA A 18 20.74 -1.23 -19.31
N PRO A 19 20.65 -2.35 -20.04
CA PRO A 19 19.41 -3.13 -20.11
C PRO A 19 19.04 -3.78 -18.78
N LEU A 20 20.02 -4.26 -17.99
CA LEU A 20 19.76 -4.80 -16.66
C LEU A 20 19.19 -3.72 -15.72
N TRP A 21 19.77 -2.51 -15.75
CA TRP A 21 19.27 -1.38 -15.00
C TRP A 21 17.87 -0.97 -15.46
N LEU A 22 17.63 -0.89 -16.76
CA LEU A 22 16.33 -0.55 -17.32
C LEU A 22 15.26 -1.58 -16.91
N PHE A 23 15.59 -2.88 -16.94
CA PHE A 23 14.71 -3.93 -16.46
C PHE A 23 14.37 -3.76 -14.97
N LEU A 24 15.37 -3.49 -14.12
CA LEU A 24 15.18 -3.25 -12.69
C LEU A 24 14.36 -1.98 -12.42
N HIS A 25 14.66 -0.90 -13.13
CA HIS A 25 13.96 0.38 -13.02
C HIS A 25 12.49 0.22 -13.41
N TYR A 26 12.21 -0.41 -14.55
CA TYR A 26 10.85 -0.64 -15.01
C TYR A 26 10.10 -1.66 -14.14
N ARG A 27 10.78 -2.68 -13.58
CA ARG A 27 10.17 -3.61 -12.63
C ARG A 27 9.81 -2.93 -11.30
N SER A 28 10.67 -2.03 -10.82
CA SER A 28 10.42 -1.23 -9.61
C SER A 28 9.25 -0.27 -9.83
N GLN A 29 9.26 0.47 -10.93
CA GLN A 29 8.17 1.36 -11.33
C GLN A 29 6.85 0.60 -11.54
N ARG A 30 6.88 -0.62 -12.10
CA ARG A 30 5.67 -1.46 -12.21
C ARG A 30 5.08 -1.84 -10.86
N LYS A 31 5.90 -2.05 -9.82
CA LYS A 31 5.40 -2.31 -8.45
C LYS A 31 4.84 -1.06 -7.76
N VAL A 32 5.36 0.12 -8.12
CA VAL A 32 4.90 1.40 -7.56
C VAL A 32 3.71 1.98 -8.33
N GLY A 33 3.58 1.66 -9.62
CA GLY A 33 2.54 2.16 -10.52
C GLY A 33 1.39 1.19 -10.82
N SER A 34 1.52 -0.10 -10.48
CA SER A 34 0.33 -0.93 -10.31
C SER A 34 -0.36 -0.45 -9.06
N GLY A 35 -1.60 0.02 -9.15
CA GLY A 35 -2.42 0.34 -7.98
C GLY A 35 -2.57 -0.87 -7.04
N LEU A 36 -3.53 -0.79 -6.13
CA LEU A 36 -3.85 -1.91 -5.23
C LEU A 36 -4.00 -3.20 -6.06
N SER A 37 -3.24 -4.25 -5.68
CA SER A 37 -3.43 -5.58 -6.25
C SER A 37 -4.89 -6.00 -6.04
N ASP A 38 -5.40 -6.92 -6.85
CA ASP A 38 -6.74 -7.51 -6.64
C ASP A 38 -6.91 -8.06 -5.20
N ILE A 39 -5.81 -8.60 -4.66
CA ILE A 39 -5.71 -9.06 -3.27
C ILE A 39 -5.84 -7.89 -2.28
N ASP A 40 -5.20 -6.76 -2.57
CA ASP A 40 -5.24 -5.59 -1.69
C ASP A 40 -6.63 -4.93 -1.74
N LEU A 41 -7.30 -4.92 -2.89
CA LEU A 41 -8.67 -4.45 -3.04
C LEU A 41 -9.65 -5.33 -2.22
N GLN A 42 -9.54 -6.65 -2.34
CA GLN A 42 -10.36 -7.58 -1.56
C GLN A 42 -10.12 -7.44 -0.05
N LYS A 43 -8.87 -7.18 0.35
CA LYS A 43 -8.53 -6.91 1.74
C LYS A 43 -9.15 -5.60 2.23
N LEU A 44 -9.13 -4.54 1.43
CA LEU A 44 -9.77 -3.26 1.75
C LEU A 44 -11.29 -3.40 1.87
N GLU A 45 -11.93 -4.12 0.96
CA GLU A 45 -13.37 -4.41 1.02
C GLU A 45 -13.73 -5.14 2.33
N SER A 46 -12.96 -6.17 2.68
CA SER A 46 -13.13 -6.89 3.96
C SER A 46 -12.95 -5.99 5.18
N LEU A 47 -11.97 -5.10 5.17
CA LEU A 47 -11.75 -4.14 6.25
C LEU A 47 -12.88 -3.11 6.35
N SER A 48 -13.39 -2.63 5.21
CA SER A 48 -14.54 -1.72 5.16
C SER A 48 -15.79 -2.37 5.74
N GLY A 49 -16.10 -3.60 5.33
CA GLY A 49 -17.25 -4.34 5.87
C GLY A 49 -17.11 -4.63 7.38
N GLN A 50 -15.89 -4.86 7.87
CA GLN A 50 -15.63 -5.00 9.30
C GLN A 50 -15.85 -3.68 10.06
N ALA A 51 -15.43 -2.55 9.49
CA ALA A 51 -15.64 -1.23 10.08
C ALA A 51 -17.14 -0.90 10.19
N GLU A 52 -17.92 -1.16 9.14
CA GLU A 52 -19.38 -0.98 9.16
C GLU A 52 -20.05 -1.84 10.24
N LYS A 53 -19.65 -3.11 10.34
CA LYS A 53 -20.15 -4.01 11.39
C LYS A 53 -19.81 -3.51 12.79
N LEU A 54 -18.60 -2.98 12.99
CA LEU A 54 -18.19 -2.41 14.27
C LEU A 54 -18.99 -1.16 14.61
N GLN A 55 -19.25 -0.28 13.64
CA GLN A 55 -20.10 0.91 13.85
C GLN A 55 -21.51 0.51 14.32
N SER A 56 -22.15 -0.45 13.65
CA SER A 56 -23.48 -0.94 14.06
C SER A 56 -23.48 -1.50 15.49
N ARG A 57 -22.41 -2.18 15.88
CA ARG A 57 -22.25 -2.70 17.24
C ARG A 57 -22.05 -1.58 18.26
N ILE A 58 -21.27 -0.55 17.93
CA ILE A 58 -21.08 0.62 18.79
C ILE A 58 -22.43 1.31 19.01
N ASP A 59 -23.21 1.57 17.96
CA ASP A 59 -24.53 2.19 18.10
C ASP A 59 -25.46 1.37 18.99
N THR A 60 -25.39 0.04 18.86
CA THR A 60 -26.17 -0.86 19.73
C THR A 60 -25.71 -0.78 21.18
N LEU A 61 -24.40 -0.76 21.42
CA LEU A 61 -23.82 -0.63 22.76
C LEU A 61 -24.14 0.72 23.37
N GLU A 62 -24.10 1.81 22.60
CA GLU A 62 -24.50 3.14 23.05
C GLU A 62 -25.97 3.17 23.45
N ARG A 63 -26.85 2.53 22.68
CA ARG A 63 -28.28 2.42 23.03
C ARG A 63 -28.51 1.63 24.32
N ILE A 64 -27.78 0.54 24.52
CA ILE A 64 -27.86 -0.25 25.76
C ILE A 64 -27.34 0.59 26.92
N LEU A 65 -26.21 1.26 26.74
CA LEU A 65 -25.57 2.07 27.77
C LEU A 65 -26.42 3.30 28.15
N ASP A 66 -27.10 3.91 27.18
CA ASP A 66 -28.09 4.97 27.40
C ASP A 66 -29.30 4.47 28.21
N ALA A 67 -29.73 3.23 27.99
CA ALA A 67 -30.84 2.62 28.73
C ALA A 67 -30.45 2.21 30.17
N GLU A 68 -29.25 1.64 30.35
CA GLU A 68 -28.79 1.17 31.66
C GLU A 68 -28.21 2.30 32.52
N ASN A 69 -27.60 3.32 31.92
CA ASN A 69 -26.82 4.31 32.66
C ASN A 69 -26.94 5.72 32.05
N PRO A 70 -28.13 6.34 32.02
CA PRO A 70 -28.46 7.54 31.21
C PRO A 70 -27.60 8.80 31.43
N ASN A 71 -26.74 8.84 32.46
CA ASN A 71 -25.82 9.95 32.74
C ASN A 71 -24.36 9.64 32.38
N TRP A 72 -24.06 8.50 31.75
CA TRP A 72 -22.69 8.06 31.48
C TRP A 72 -21.90 9.05 30.61
N ARG A 73 -22.54 9.69 29.63
CA ARG A 73 -21.91 10.69 28.75
C ARG A 73 -21.38 11.91 29.52
N ARG A 74 -22.06 12.33 30.60
CA ARG A 74 -21.66 13.47 31.45
C ARG A 74 -20.43 13.20 32.32
N ARG A 75 -19.96 11.95 32.39
CA ARG A 75 -18.80 11.56 33.22
C ARG A 75 -17.45 11.70 32.48
N TYR A 76 -17.49 11.93 31.17
CA TYR A 76 -16.32 11.97 30.29
C TYR A 76 -16.20 13.25 29.44
N GLU A 77 -17.09 14.24 29.65
CA GLU A 77 -16.83 15.65 29.31
C GLU A 77 -15.98 16.28 30.43
#